data_AF-A0A2M9EIW4-F1
#
_entry.id   AF-A0A2M9EIW4-F1
#
_cell.length_a   1.000
_cell.length_b   1.000
_cell.length_c   1.000
_cell.angle_alpha   90.00
_cell.angle_beta   90.00
_cell.angle_gamma   90.00
#
_symmetry.space_group_name_H-M   'P 1'
#
loop_
_entity.id
_entity.type
_entity.pdbx_description
1 polymer ?
#
loop_
_entity_poly.entity_id
_entity_poly.type
_entity_poly.pdbx_seq_one_letter_code
_entity_poly.pdbx_strand_id
1 'polypeptide(L)'
;MTDTANTTASIPFFTADDLPDDLIGRLCAKIAPPALTRDVDVPAFVRLVCASMSLSAVEKLRVFDRLVVLSPFQIDSLIDVFNDERGQFAKLVESEWTIVASLAAKNWLQLCMLADYMGAGYPDEATEREALRQMLLRKFADGAHQELLESALESSVWSKHVFSALTELPGNADALIDELPDTF
;
A
#
# COMPACT_ATOMS: atom_id res chain seq x y z
N MET A 1 3.31 -28.88 22.33
CA MET A 1 3.81 -27.59 21.81
C MET A 1 2.62 -26.97 21.11
N THR A 2 2.00 -26.00 21.76
CA THR A 2 0.80 -25.31 21.27
C THR A 2 1.20 -24.36 20.15
N ASP A 3 0.75 -24.67 18.93
CA ASP A 3 0.63 -23.72 17.83
C ASP A 3 -0.24 -22.56 18.30
N THR A 4 0.38 -21.47 18.74
CA THR A 4 -0.24 -20.16 18.66
C THR A 4 -0.29 -19.76 17.19
N ALA A 5 -1.31 -20.26 16.49
CA ALA A 5 -1.86 -19.56 15.35
C ALA A 5 -2.28 -18.18 15.87
N ASN A 6 -1.36 -17.23 15.72
CA ASN A 6 -1.61 -15.84 16.01
C ASN A 6 -2.63 -15.40 14.94
N THR A 7 -3.91 -15.51 15.28
CA THR A 7 -5.00 -14.91 14.53
C THR A 7 -4.81 -13.40 14.64
N THR A 8 -3.85 -12.87 13.88
CA THR A 8 -3.80 -11.45 13.58
C THR A 8 -5.11 -11.21 12.84
N ALA A 9 -6.11 -10.71 13.56
CA ALA A 9 -7.33 -10.22 12.95
C ALA A 9 -6.90 -9.38 11.74
N SER A 10 -7.39 -9.74 10.55
CA SER A 10 -6.92 -9.14 9.31
C SER A 10 -7.10 -7.63 9.42
N ILE A 11 -6.01 -6.89 9.57
CA ILE A 11 -6.07 -5.44 9.81
C ILE A 11 -6.72 -4.81 8.59
N PRO A 12 -7.82 -4.03 8.69
CA PRO A 12 -8.66 -3.67 7.55
C PRO A 12 -8.05 -2.64 6.59
N PHE A 13 -6.77 -2.30 6.70
CA PHE A 13 -6.06 -1.43 5.74
C PHE A 13 -4.90 -2.16 5.05
N PHE A 14 -4.33 -1.53 4.02
CA PHE A 14 -3.26 -2.11 3.20
C PHE A 14 -1.96 -2.23 3.98
N THR A 15 -1.45 -3.45 4.11
CA THR A 15 -0.15 -3.75 4.69
C THR A 15 0.86 -4.11 3.59
N ALA A 16 2.13 -4.27 3.98
CA ALA A 16 3.20 -4.75 3.11
C ALA A 16 2.85 -6.06 2.38
N ASP A 17 2.07 -6.94 3.03
CA ASP A 17 1.69 -8.25 2.51
C ASP A 17 0.58 -8.17 1.45
N ASP A 18 -0.19 -7.08 1.46
CA ASP A 18 -1.32 -6.90 0.54
C ASP A 18 -0.86 -6.43 -0.85
N LEU A 19 0.28 -5.74 -0.93
CA LEU A 19 0.77 -5.11 -2.16
C LEU A 19 1.00 -6.13 -3.30
N PRO A 20 0.63 -5.81 -4.56
CA PRO A 20 0.82 -6.72 -5.68
C PRO A 20 2.28 -7.07 -5.96
N ASP A 21 2.56 -8.37 -6.13
CA ASP A 21 3.93 -8.89 -6.33
C ASP A 21 4.59 -8.32 -7.59
N ASP A 22 3.81 -8.13 -8.66
CA ASP A 22 4.29 -7.61 -9.93
C ASP A 22 4.75 -6.14 -9.81
N LEU A 23 4.00 -5.33 -9.06
CA LEU A 23 4.35 -3.94 -8.78
C LEU A 23 5.65 -3.87 -7.96
N ILE A 24 5.76 -4.66 -6.90
CA ILE A 24 6.97 -4.73 -6.08
C ILE A 24 8.16 -5.20 -6.91
N GLY A 25 8.00 -6.21 -7.75
CA GLY A 25 9.05 -6.69 -8.66
C GLY A 25 9.55 -5.60 -9.61
N ARG A 26 8.63 -4.82 -10.22
CA ARG A 26 8.98 -3.68 -11.08
C ARG A 26 9.72 -2.59 -10.31
N LEU A 27 9.27 -2.24 -9.10
CA LEU A 27 9.94 -1.24 -8.25
C LEU A 27 11.34 -1.71 -7.84
N CYS A 28 11.50 -2.95 -7.38
CA CYS A 28 12.81 -3.51 -7.04
C CYS A 28 13.79 -3.46 -8.22
N ALA A 29 13.31 -3.72 -9.44
CA ALA A 29 14.13 -3.61 -10.66
C ALA A 29 14.61 -2.18 -10.96
N LYS A 30 13.96 -1.15 -10.42
CA LYS A 30 14.39 0.26 -10.51
C LYS A 30 15.28 0.69 -9.35
N ILE A 31 15.09 0.11 -8.17
CA ILE A 31 15.77 0.51 -6.93
C ILE A 31 17.14 -0.15 -6.79
N ALA A 32 17.27 -1.42 -7.15
CA ALA A 32 18.42 -2.22 -6.75
C ALA A 32 19.50 -2.35 -7.85
N PRO A 33 20.67 -1.69 -7.71
CA PRO A 33 21.88 -2.16 -8.38
C PRO A 33 22.35 -3.51 -7.77
N PRO A 34 23.09 -4.34 -8.54
CA PRO A 34 23.48 -5.69 -8.13
C PRO A 34 24.33 -5.81 -6.84
N ALA A 35 24.83 -4.69 -6.30
CA ALA A 35 25.73 -4.66 -5.14
C ALA A 35 25.00 -4.60 -3.78
N LEU A 36 23.69 -4.29 -3.75
CA LEU A 36 22.88 -4.17 -2.52
C LEU A 36 22.42 -5.50 -1.93
N THR A 37 22.65 -6.62 -2.62
CA THR A 37 21.84 -7.84 -2.47
C THR A 37 22.39 -8.88 -1.49
N ARG A 38 23.48 -8.62 -0.76
CA ARG A 38 24.08 -9.69 0.09
C ARG A 38 23.45 -9.85 1.46
N ASP A 39 22.99 -8.76 2.10
CA ASP A 39 22.58 -8.79 3.51
C ASP A 39 21.18 -8.23 3.75
N VAL A 40 20.45 -7.84 2.70
CA VAL A 40 19.13 -7.19 2.80
C VAL A 40 18.13 -7.87 1.88
N ASP A 41 16.98 -8.26 2.43
CA ASP A 41 15.81 -8.64 1.65
C ASP A 41 15.16 -7.36 1.07
N VAL A 42 15.64 -6.95 -0.11
CA VAL A 42 15.18 -5.73 -0.77
C VAL A 42 13.68 -5.76 -1.06
N PRO A 43 13.08 -6.84 -1.60
CA PRO A 43 11.63 -6.93 -1.76
C PRO A 43 10.84 -6.69 -0.46
N ALA A 44 11.25 -7.33 0.65
CA ALA A 44 10.58 -7.13 1.93
C ALA A 44 10.70 -5.68 2.42
N PHE A 45 11.88 -5.08 2.31
CA PHE A 45 12.09 -3.68 2.69
C PHE A 45 11.28 -2.71 1.83
N VAL A 46 11.26 -2.91 0.51
CA VAL A 46 10.48 -2.07 -0.43
C VAL A 46 9.00 -2.13 -0.10
N ARG A 47 8.46 -3.31 0.23
CA ARG A 47 7.06 -3.44 0.66
C ARG A 47 6.75 -2.61 1.90
N LEU A 48 7.62 -2.63 2.91
CA LEU A 48 7.43 -1.85 4.14
C LEU A 48 7.41 -0.34 3.83
N VAL A 49 8.35 0.14 3.01
CA VAL A 49 8.39 1.55 2.59
C VAL A 49 7.13 1.91 1.80
N CYS A 50 6.70 1.07 0.85
CA CYS A 50 5.49 1.29 0.05
C CYS A 50 4.21 1.26 0.89
N ALA A 51 4.15 0.43 1.94
CA ALA A 51 2.98 0.31 2.82
C ALA A 51 2.91 1.40 3.90
N SER A 52 4.00 2.15 4.14
CA SER A 52 4.01 3.23 5.13
C SER A 52 3.03 4.35 4.75
N MET A 53 2.03 4.57 5.60
CA MET A 53 1.02 5.62 5.42
C MET A 53 1.52 6.99 5.88
N SER A 54 2.57 7.03 6.69
CA SER A 54 3.18 8.26 7.19
C SER A 54 4.11 8.93 6.17
N LEU A 55 4.67 8.15 5.24
CA LEU A 55 5.56 8.68 4.20
C LEU A 55 4.77 9.18 2.99
N SER A 56 5.12 10.35 2.47
CA SER A 56 4.72 10.80 1.14
C SER A 56 5.48 10.07 0.02
N ALA A 57 5.01 10.17 -1.23
CA ALA A 57 5.71 9.62 -2.39
C ALA A 57 7.17 10.11 -2.50
N VAL A 58 7.42 11.39 -2.21
CA VAL A 58 8.77 11.98 -2.24
C VAL A 58 9.65 11.42 -1.13
N GLU A 59 9.10 11.17 0.07
CA GLU A 59 9.86 10.57 1.16
C GLU A 59 10.19 9.10 0.89
N LYS A 60 9.24 8.35 0.33
CA LYS A 60 9.47 6.98 -0.15
C LYS A 60 10.59 6.94 -1.19
N LEU A 61 10.56 7.83 -2.18
CA LEU A 61 11.62 7.97 -3.17
C LEU A 61 12.97 8.27 -2.51
N ARG A 62 13.02 9.19 -1.55
CA ARG A 62 14.26 9.50 -0.80
C ARG A 62 14.79 8.31 -0.03
N VAL A 63 13.92 7.48 0.54
CA VAL A 63 14.35 6.23 1.20
C VAL A 63 14.99 5.29 0.18
N PHE A 64 14.38 5.13 -1.00
CA PHE A 64 14.94 4.32 -2.08
C PHE A 64 16.28 4.83 -2.60
N ASP A 65 16.40 6.14 -2.85
CA ASP A 65 17.65 6.78 -3.29
C ASP A 65 18.79 6.61 -2.28
N ARG A 66 18.45 6.53 -0.99
CA ARG A 66 19.42 6.36 0.10
C ARG A 66 19.78 4.90 0.33
N LEU A 67 19.03 3.94 -0.20
CA LEU A 67 19.23 2.51 0.10
C LEU A 67 20.67 2.06 -0.15
N VAL A 68 21.31 2.55 -1.23
CA VAL A 68 22.71 2.27 -1.60
C VAL A 68 23.76 2.73 -0.58
N VAL A 69 23.43 3.68 0.29
CA VAL A 69 24.36 4.24 1.30
C VAL A 69 23.97 3.90 2.74
N LEU A 70 22.83 3.25 2.95
CA LEU A 70 22.43 2.81 4.29
C LEU A 70 23.22 1.57 4.70
N SER A 71 23.66 1.54 5.95
CA SER A 71 24.20 0.33 6.55
C SER A 71 23.08 -0.67 6.87
N PRO A 72 23.38 -1.98 6.99
CA PRO A 72 22.40 -2.98 7.39
C PRO A 72 21.67 -2.62 8.70
N PHE A 73 22.40 -2.10 9.70
CA PHE A 73 21.82 -1.65 10.96
C PHE A 73 20.80 -0.51 10.79
N GLN A 74 21.05 0.42 9.86
CA GLN A 74 20.09 1.49 9.57
C GLN A 74 18.84 0.95 8.87
N ILE A 75 19.00 -0.05 8.02
CA ILE A 75 17.89 -0.74 7.35
C ILE A 75 17.04 -1.50 8.38
N ASP A 76 17.66 -2.26 9.28
CA ASP A 76 16.96 -2.95 10.38
C ASP A 76 16.19 -1.96 11.26
N SER A 77 16.82 -0.83 11.60
CA SER A 77 16.15 0.23 12.38
C SER A 77 14.93 0.80 11.65
N LEU A 78 14.99 0.96 10.32
CA LEU A 78 13.84 1.41 9.53
C LEU A 78 12.75 0.34 9.46
N ILE A 79 13.12 -0.94 9.35
CA ILE A 79 12.16 -2.06 9.40
C ILE A 79 11.39 -2.04 10.72
N ASP A 80 12.08 -1.85 11.85
CA ASP A 80 11.45 -1.74 13.16
C ASP A 80 10.48 -0.55 13.23
N VAL A 81 10.88 0.61 12.69
CA VAL A 81 10.02 1.80 12.62
C VAL A 81 8.75 1.55 11.81
N PHE A 82 8.84 0.92 10.63
CA PHE A 82 7.66 0.62 9.81
C PHE A 82 6.76 -0.45 10.44
N ASN A 83 7.34 -1.42 11.15
CA ASN A 83 6.56 -2.41 11.89
C ASN A 83 5.81 -1.80 13.08
N ASP A 84 6.44 -0.86 13.81
CA ASP A 84 5.79 -0.13 14.89
C ASP A 84 4.69 0.79 14.36
N GLU A 85 4.95 1.51 13.25
CA GLU A 85 3.94 2.30 12.54
C GLU A 85 2.68 1.47 12.23
N ARG A 86 2.84 0.28 11.64
CA ARG A 86 1.74 -0.64 11.36
C ARG A 86 0.95 -0.98 12.63
N GLY A 87 1.66 -1.27 13.72
CA GLY A 87 1.05 -1.55 15.02
C GLY A 87 0.30 -0.36 15.62
N GLN A 88 0.79 0.86 15.41
CA GLN A 88 0.12 2.09 15.86
C GLN A 88 -1.17 2.33 15.07
N PHE A 89 -1.14 2.21 13.74
CA PHE A 89 -2.37 2.34 12.94
C PHE A 89 -3.39 1.25 13.22
N ALA A 90 -2.95 0.01 13.47
CA ALA A 90 -3.85 -1.08 13.85
C ALA A 90 -4.65 -0.74 15.13
N LYS A 91 -4.05 -0.05 16.09
CA LYS A 91 -4.75 0.41 17.30
C LYS A 91 -5.76 1.53 17.02
N LEU A 92 -5.50 2.36 16.00
CA LEU A 92 -6.38 3.46 15.62
C LEU A 92 -7.63 2.99 14.85
N VAL A 93 -7.60 1.81 14.23
CA VAL A 93 -8.73 1.28 13.44
C VAL A 93 -10.02 1.25 14.25
N GLU A 94 -9.97 0.89 15.53
CA GLU A 94 -11.17 0.73 16.37
C GLU A 94 -11.93 2.05 16.59
N SER A 95 -11.23 3.19 16.60
CA SER A 95 -11.82 4.50 16.90
C SER A 95 -11.83 5.48 15.72
N GLU A 96 -10.90 5.34 14.78
CA GLU A 96 -10.61 6.32 13.72
C GLU A 96 -10.57 5.68 12.33
N TRP A 97 -11.32 4.60 12.11
CA TRP A 97 -11.28 3.83 10.87
C TRP A 97 -11.39 4.68 9.59
N THR A 98 -12.32 5.63 9.52
CA THR A 98 -12.54 6.45 8.32
C THR A 98 -11.31 7.29 7.95
N ILE A 99 -10.55 7.75 8.95
CA ILE A 99 -9.28 8.46 8.77
C ILE A 99 -8.22 7.49 8.25
N VAL A 100 -8.11 6.31 8.87
CA VAL A 100 -7.14 5.27 8.47
C VAL A 100 -7.41 4.80 7.03
N ALA A 101 -8.67 4.58 6.66
CA ALA A 101 -9.07 4.21 5.31
C ALA A 101 -8.68 5.28 4.28
N SER A 102 -8.88 6.55 4.60
CA SER A 102 -8.47 7.68 3.76
C SER A 102 -6.96 7.76 3.58
N LEU A 103 -6.19 7.52 4.65
CA LEU A 103 -4.73 7.44 4.58
C LEU A 103 -4.25 6.25 3.75
N ALA A 104 -4.88 5.08 3.91
CA ALA A 104 -4.56 3.88 3.12
C ALA A 104 -4.84 4.10 1.63
N ALA A 105 -5.99 4.71 1.31
CA ALA A 105 -6.35 5.06 -0.07
C ALA A 105 -5.37 6.07 -0.67
N LYS A 106 -5.04 7.13 0.07
CA LYS A 106 -4.03 8.10 -0.35
C LYS A 106 -2.66 7.45 -0.54
N ASN A 107 -2.28 6.52 0.33
CA ASN A 107 -1.02 5.79 0.22
C ASN A 107 -0.97 4.96 -1.08
N TRP A 108 -2.05 4.28 -1.45
CA TRP A 108 -2.14 3.56 -2.73
C TRP A 108 -1.91 4.49 -3.93
N LEU A 109 -2.59 5.63 -3.96
CA LEU A 109 -2.43 6.62 -5.04
C LEU A 109 -1.01 7.15 -5.12
N GLN A 110 -0.42 7.50 -3.96
CA GLN A 110 0.97 7.93 -3.88
C GLN A 110 1.96 6.85 -4.34
N LEU A 111 1.67 5.58 -4.07
CA LEU A 111 2.45 4.46 -4.56
C LEU A 111 2.37 4.33 -6.08
N CYS A 112 1.19 4.48 -6.67
CA CYS A 112 1.02 4.48 -8.13
C CYS A 112 1.80 5.63 -8.77
N MET A 113 1.66 6.86 -8.25
CA MET A 113 2.43 8.02 -8.71
C MET A 113 3.95 7.79 -8.63
N LEU A 114 4.42 7.21 -7.53
CA LEU A 114 5.84 6.88 -7.35
C LEU A 114 6.30 5.83 -8.37
N ALA A 115 5.49 4.78 -8.59
CA ALA A 115 5.79 3.75 -9.56
C ALA A 115 5.86 4.33 -10.99
N ASP A 116 4.92 5.18 -11.38
CA ASP A 116 4.92 5.88 -12.67
C ASP A 116 6.18 6.74 -12.83
N TYR A 117 6.52 7.54 -11.82
CA TYR A 117 7.73 8.37 -11.80
C TYR A 117 9.00 7.53 -12.01
N MET A 118 9.07 6.35 -11.41
CA MET A 118 10.21 5.44 -11.53
C MET A 118 10.19 4.58 -12.82
N GLY A 119 9.13 4.69 -13.64
CA GLY A 119 8.91 3.85 -14.82
C GLY A 119 8.65 2.38 -14.46
N ALA A 120 8.06 2.14 -13.30
CA ALA A 120 7.60 0.86 -12.75
C ALA A 120 6.06 0.77 -12.64
N GLY A 121 5.37 1.81 -13.12
CA GLY A 121 3.92 1.93 -13.13
C GLY A 121 3.19 0.84 -13.91
N TYR A 122 1.87 0.86 -13.80
CA TYR A 122 1.01 0.00 -14.61
C TYR A 122 0.98 0.50 -16.07
N PRO A 123 0.79 -0.39 -17.05
CA PRO A 123 0.76 0.01 -18.46
C PRO A 123 -0.46 0.87 -18.81
N ASP A 124 -1.56 0.69 -18.09
CA ASP A 124 -2.83 1.40 -18.24
C ASP A 124 -3.63 1.36 -16.94
N GLU A 125 -4.64 2.22 -16.86
CA GLU A 125 -5.54 2.35 -15.72
C GLU A 125 -6.34 1.06 -15.44
N ALA A 126 -6.77 0.35 -16.49
CA ALA A 126 -7.52 -0.89 -16.31
C ALA A 126 -6.69 -1.97 -15.59
N THR A 127 -5.39 -2.04 -15.89
CA THR A 127 -4.45 -2.96 -15.23
C THR A 127 -4.19 -2.56 -13.79
N GLU A 128 -4.02 -1.26 -13.51
CA GLU A 128 -3.90 -0.74 -12.13
C GLU A 128 -5.15 -1.06 -11.31
N ARG A 129 -6.32 -0.78 -11.88
CA ARG A 129 -7.62 -1.00 -11.25
C ARG A 129 -7.87 -2.47 -10.93
N GLU A 130 -7.53 -3.37 -11.85
CA GLU A 130 -7.66 -4.81 -11.62
C GLU A 130 -6.68 -5.30 -10.54
N ALA A 131 -5.44 -4.80 -10.51
CA ALA A 131 -4.49 -5.14 -9.47
C ALA A 131 -4.98 -4.66 -8.08
N LEU A 132 -5.50 -3.44 -8.00
CA LEU A 132 -6.14 -2.90 -6.80
C LEU A 132 -7.35 -3.76 -6.38
N ARG A 133 -8.23 -4.10 -7.31
CA ARG A 133 -9.38 -4.97 -7.06
C ARG A 133 -8.96 -6.33 -6.49
N GLN A 134 -7.96 -6.98 -7.09
CA GLN A 134 -7.47 -8.27 -6.60
C GLN A 134 -6.86 -8.16 -5.20
N MET A 135 -6.13 -7.07 -4.92
CA MET A 135 -5.63 -6.78 -3.58
C MET A 135 -6.79 -6.65 -2.58
N LEU A 136 -7.81 -5.86 -2.91
CA LEU A 136 -8.96 -5.66 -2.05
C LEU A 136 -9.79 -6.94 -1.86
N LEU A 137 -9.99 -7.74 -2.91
CA LEU A 137 -10.71 -9.00 -2.83
C LEU A 137 -10.02 -9.95 -1.85
N ARG A 138 -8.69 -10.09 -1.94
CA ARG A 138 -7.92 -10.92 -0.97
C ARG A 138 -8.10 -10.42 0.46
N LYS A 139 -8.20 -9.11 0.64
CA LYS A 139 -8.28 -8.48 1.95
C LYS A 139 -9.65 -8.54 2.61
N PHE A 140 -10.70 -8.41 1.81
CA PHE A 140 -12.08 -8.21 2.26
C PHE A 140 -13.04 -9.36 1.87
N ALA A 141 -12.53 -10.48 1.33
CA ALA A 141 -13.34 -11.60 0.84
C ALA A 141 -14.20 -12.28 1.91
N ASP A 142 -13.81 -12.25 3.18
CA ASP A 142 -14.50 -12.95 4.25
C ASP A 142 -15.74 -12.21 4.80
N GLY A 143 -15.98 -10.99 4.33
CA GLY A 143 -17.09 -10.14 4.77
C GLY A 143 -16.94 -9.61 6.20
N ALA A 144 -15.85 -9.94 6.91
CA ALA A 144 -15.64 -9.55 8.31
C ALA A 144 -15.58 -8.03 8.50
N HIS A 145 -15.28 -7.29 7.43
CA HIS A 145 -15.11 -5.84 7.43
C HIS A 145 -16.10 -5.12 6.50
N GLN A 146 -17.26 -5.70 6.22
CA GLN A 146 -18.21 -5.09 5.29
C GLN A 146 -18.72 -3.72 5.76
N GLU A 147 -19.06 -3.57 7.05
CA GLU A 147 -19.46 -2.27 7.63
C GLU A 147 -18.32 -1.23 7.55
N LEU A 148 -17.08 -1.68 7.72
CA LEU A 148 -15.90 -0.83 7.56
C LEU A 148 -15.73 -0.40 6.10
N LEU A 149 -15.96 -1.29 5.14
CA LEU A 149 -15.88 -0.96 3.72
C LEU A 149 -16.95 0.08 3.34
N GLU A 150 -18.19 -0.10 3.79
CA GLU A 150 -19.28 0.86 3.54
C GLU A 150 -18.95 2.25 4.10
N SER A 151 -18.47 2.32 5.35
CA SER A 151 -18.05 3.61 5.93
C SER A 151 -16.82 4.21 5.25
N ALA A 152 -15.92 3.41 4.68
CA ALA A 152 -14.78 3.91 3.91
C ALA A 152 -15.23 4.55 2.59
N LEU A 153 -16.19 3.96 1.88
CA LEU A 153 -16.73 4.52 0.62
C LEU A 153 -17.36 5.90 0.80
N GLU A 154 -17.85 6.21 2.00
CA GLU A 154 -18.47 7.49 2.34
C GLU A 154 -17.50 8.50 2.97
N SER A 155 -16.28 8.08 3.34
CA SER A 155 -15.41 8.91 4.20
C SER A 155 -14.65 10.01 3.46
N SER A 156 -14.20 9.75 2.24
CA SER A 156 -13.46 10.73 1.45
C SER A 156 -13.47 10.36 -0.04
N VAL A 157 -13.15 11.32 -0.91
CA VAL A 157 -13.02 11.09 -2.36
C VAL A 157 -11.95 10.05 -2.66
N TRP A 158 -10.84 10.06 -1.92
CA TRP A 158 -9.75 9.09 -2.05
C TRP A 158 -10.21 7.68 -1.68
N SER A 159 -10.88 7.58 -0.53
CA SER A 159 -11.44 6.32 -0.04
C SER A 159 -12.45 5.76 -1.04
N LYS A 160 -13.41 6.59 -1.48
CA LYS A 160 -14.40 6.23 -2.49
C LYS A 160 -13.73 5.70 -3.74
N HIS A 161 -12.78 6.45 -4.31
CA HIS A 161 -12.06 6.07 -5.51
C HIS A 161 -11.34 4.72 -5.34
N VAL A 162 -10.61 4.50 -4.25
CA VAL A 162 -9.83 3.26 -4.07
C VAL A 162 -10.73 2.08 -3.74
N PHE A 163 -11.64 2.20 -2.77
CA PHE A 163 -12.46 1.10 -2.30
C PHE A 163 -13.60 0.72 -3.26
N SER A 164 -14.03 1.61 -4.17
CA SER A 164 -15.02 1.26 -5.20
C SER A 164 -14.51 0.23 -6.22
N ALA A 165 -13.20 0.01 -6.31
CA ALA A 165 -12.62 -1.03 -7.17
C ALA A 165 -13.15 -2.44 -6.84
N LEU A 166 -13.64 -2.67 -5.62
CA LEU A 166 -14.30 -3.93 -5.24
C LEU A 166 -15.66 -4.14 -5.91
N THR A 167 -16.40 -3.06 -6.14
CA THR A 167 -17.80 -3.11 -6.60
C THR A 167 -17.94 -2.80 -8.09
N GLU A 168 -16.93 -2.18 -8.70
CA GLU A 168 -16.89 -1.92 -10.13
C GLU A 168 -16.83 -3.22 -10.93
N LEU A 169 -17.68 -3.33 -11.96
CA LEU A 169 -17.57 -4.39 -12.95
C LEU A 169 -16.44 -4.03 -13.94
N PRO A 170 -15.74 -5.03 -14.52
CA PRO A 170 -14.70 -4.76 -15.51
C PRO A 170 -15.31 -3.95 -16.68
N GLY A 171 -14.77 -2.75 -16.94
CA GLY A 171 -15.15 -1.91 -18.08
C GLY A 171 -15.98 -0.64 -17.77
N ASN A 172 -16.02 -0.14 -16.53
CA ASN A 172 -16.81 1.05 -16.15
C ASN A 172 -16.01 2.10 -15.32
N ALA A 173 -14.70 2.23 -15.55
CA ALA A 173 -13.79 3.08 -14.78
C ALA A 173 -13.95 4.60 -15.08
N ASP A 174 -14.48 4.96 -16.25
CA ASP A 174 -14.48 6.34 -16.76
C ASP A 174 -15.31 7.35 -15.93
N ALA A 175 -16.17 6.89 -15.00
CA ALA A 175 -17.13 7.77 -14.32
C ALA A 175 -16.60 8.46 -13.05
N LEU A 176 -15.44 8.07 -12.51
CA LEU A 176 -14.96 8.52 -11.18
C LEU A 176 -13.74 9.46 -11.23
N ILE A 177 -13.10 9.61 -12.38
CA ILE A 177 -11.87 10.41 -12.53
C ILE A 177 -12.19 11.92 -12.52
N ASP A 178 -13.35 12.32 -13.07
CA ASP A 178 -13.79 13.73 -13.13
C ASP A 178 -14.08 14.37 -11.74
N GLU A 179 -14.09 13.58 -10.65
CA GLU A 179 -14.30 14.07 -9.28
C GLU A 179 -13.00 14.25 -8.47
N LEU A 180 -11.84 13.87 -9.00
CA LEU A 180 -10.57 14.06 -8.29
C LEU A 180 -10.14 15.53 -8.38
N PRO A 181 -9.80 16.19 -7.26
CA PRO A 181 -9.39 17.60 -7.31
C PRO A 181 -8.13 17.77 -8.17
N ASP A 182 -8.14 18.80 -9.03
CA ASP A 182 -7.06 19.20 -9.97
C ASP A 182 -5.68 19.38 -9.32
N THR A 183 -5.61 19.41 -7.98
CA THR A 183 -4.37 19.50 -7.24
C THR A 183 -3.70 18.15 -7.08
N PHE A 184 -2.99 17.73 -8.13
CA PHE A 184 -1.71 17.03 -8.03
C PHE A 184 -0.68 17.65 -8.99
#